data_AF-A0A1B6J5L9-F1
#
_entry.id   AF-A0A1B6J5L9-F1
#
_cell.length_a   1.000
_cell.length_b   1.000
_cell.length_c   1.000
_cell.angle_alpha   90.00
_cell.angle_beta   90.00
_cell.angle_gamma   90.00
#
_symmetry.space_group_name_H-M   'P 1'
#
loop_
_entity.id
_entity.type
_entity.pdbx_description
1 polymer ?
#
loop_
_entity_poly.entity_id
_entity_poly.type
_entity_poly.pdbx_seq_one_letter_code
_entity_poly.pdbx_strand_id
1 'polypeptide(L)'
;APPPWTGTRLADSLPPVCPQRYPDISNLTAALQHMPRDRYQHLRRLIPLLANQSEDCLHLNIYVPGSGNRGVDAPYAILVFVHGESYEWNSGNVYDGSVLASHGHVIVVTVNYRLGLLGFLKTHPSTHS
;
A
#
# COMPACT_ATOMS: atom_id res chain seq x y z
N ALA A 1 -19.19 1.44 -9.01
CA ALA A 1 -18.30 0.27 -8.92
C ALA A 1 -17.69 0.05 -10.30
N PRO A 2 -16.45 -0.46 -10.41
CA PRO A 2 -15.93 -0.89 -11.71
C PRO A 2 -16.88 -1.93 -12.33
N PRO A 3 -17.03 -1.97 -13.66
CA PRO A 3 -17.83 -2.99 -14.31
C PRO A 3 -17.28 -4.39 -13.99
N PRO A 4 -18.13 -5.41 -13.87
CA PRO A 4 -17.66 -6.78 -13.72
C PRO A 4 -16.82 -7.17 -14.93
N TRP A 5 -15.72 -7.89 -14.70
CA TRP A 5 -14.90 -8.43 -15.78
C TRP A 5 -15.46 -9.78 -16.26
N THR A 6 -15.18 -10.11 -17.51
CA THR A 6 -15.46 -11.45 -18.06
C THR A 6 -14.21 -12.33 -17.95
N GLY A 7 -14.40 -13.60 -17.58
CA GLY A 7 -13.30 -14.57 -17.46
C GLY A 7 -12.39 -14.34 -16.24
N THR A 8 -11.13 -14.74 -16.38
CA THR A 8 -10.13 -14.70 -15.30
C THR A 8 -9.30 -13.42 -15.39
N ARG A 9 -9.18 -12.70 -14.27
CA ARG A 9 -8.27 -11.56 -14.12
C ARG A 9 -6.99 -12.02 -13.42
N LEU A 10 -5.84 -11.81 -14.06
CA LEU A 10 -4.53 -12.07 -13.44
C LEU A 10 -4.24 -11.01 -12.37
N ALA A 11 -3.76 -11.47 -11.21
CA ALA A 11 -3.41 -10.67 -10.04
C ALA A 11 -2.06 -11.14 -9.46
N ASP A 12 -1.08 -11.31 -10.34
CA ASP A 12 0.26 -11.84 -10.09
C ASP A 12 1.36 -10.75 -10.09
N SER A 13 0.96 -9.50 -10.31
CA SER A 13 1.84 -8.33 -10.32
C SER A 13 1.28 -7.23 -9.43
N LEU A 14 2.18 -6.42 -8.86
CA LEU A 14 1.78 -5.31 -8.00
C LEU A 14 1.01 -4.25 -8.83
N PRO A 15 -0.16 -3.79 -8.34
CA PRO A 15 -0.96 -2.80 -9.04
C PRO A 15 -0.28 -1.41 -8.98
N PRO A 16 -0.69 -0.46 -9.84
CA PRO A 16 -0.29 0.93 -9.69
C PRO A 16 -0.64 1.49 -8.31
N VAL A 17 0.22 2.35 -7.78
CA VAL A 17 -0.02 3.08 -6.53
C VAL A 17 -0.71 4.41 -6.80
N CYS A 18 -1.38 4.98 -5.80
CA CYS A 18 -2.05 6.27 -5.98
C CYS A 18 -1.04 7.40 -6.20
N PRO A 19 -1.42 8.47 -6.94
CA PRO A 19 -0.52 9.58 -7.21
C PRO A 19 -0.05 10.23 -5.92
N GLN A 20 1.26 10.36 -5.78
CA GLN A 20 1.91 10.72 -4.53
C GLN A 20 3.28 11.36 -4.75
N ARG A 21 3.71 12.15 -3.75
CA ARG A 21 5.05 12.72 -3.70
C ARG A 21 5.76 12.23 -2.44
N TYR A 22 6.63 11.25 -2.61
CA TYR A 22 7.50 10.78 -1.54
C TYR A 22 8.73 11.71 -1.38
N PRO A 23 9.45 11.65 -0.25
CA PRO A 23 10.64 12.47 -0.03
C PRO A 23 11.70 12.27 -1.12
N ASP A 24 12.28 13.37 -1.59
CA ASP A 24 13.33 13.33 -2.62
C ASP A 24 14.63 12.76 -2.03
N ILE A 25 15.15 11.71 -2.65
CA ILE A 25 16.41 11.05 -2.30
C ILE A 25 17.40 10.99 -3.47
N SER A 26 17.13 11.72 -4.55
CA SER A 26 17.96 11.74 -5.77
C SER A 26 19.39 12.19 -5.48
N ASN A 27 19.56 13.15 -4.56
CA ASN A 27 20.85 13.63 -4.09
C ASN A 27 21.09 13.19 -2.64
N LEU A 28 22.07 12.30 -2.43
CA LEU A 28 22.43 11.78 -1.11
C LEU A 28 22.83 12.89 -0.14
N THR A 29 23.68 13.82 -0.56
CA THR A 29 24.20 14.89 0.32
C THR A 29 23.07 15.79 0.80
N ALA A 30 22.17 16.20 -0.10
CA ALA A 30 21.01 17.02 0.24
C ALA A 30 20.01 16.25 1.11
N ALA A 31 19.75 14.98 0.80
CA ALA A 31 18.85 14.15 1.61
C ALA A 31 19.36 14.00 3.05
N LEU A 32 20.65 13.73 3.25
CA LEU A 32 21.25 13.54 4.57
C LEU A 32 21.31 14.83 5.42
N GLN A 33 21.07 16.01 4.86
CA GLN A 33 20.87 17.24 5.63
C GLN A 33 19.52 17.26 6.36
N HIS A 34 18.53 16.51 5.86
CA HIS A 34 17.15 16.54 6.35
C HIS A 34 16.63 15.19 6.86
N MET A 35 17.41 14.11 6.72
CA MET A 35 17.05 12.79 7.26
C MET A 35 18.25 11.95 7.67
N PRO A 36 18.10 11.05 8.67
CA PRO A 36 19.15 10.10 9.03
C PRO A 36 19.41 9.09 7.90
N ARG A 37 20.62 8.52 7.87
CA ARG A 37 21.03 7.53 6.86
C ARG A 37 20.09 6.33 6.76
N ASP A 38 19.56 5.86 7.88
CA ASP A 38 18.66 4.71 7.90
C ASP A 38 17.35 5.01 7.19
N ARG A 39 16.81 6.22 7.38
CA ARG A 39 15.62 6.69 6.67
C ARG A 39 15.86 6.79 5.17
N TYR A 40 17.02 7.31 4.76
CA TYR A 40 17.43 7.34 3.35
C TYR A 40 17.47 5.92 2.75
N GLN A 41 18.12 4.97 3.43
CA GLN A 41 18.23 3.59 2.96
C GLN A 41 16.89 2.86 2.94
N HIS A 42 16.00 3.19 3.87
CA HIS A 42 14.63 2.69 3.89
C HIS A 42 13.85 3.21 2.68
N LEU A 43 13.82 4.53 2.45
CA LEU A 43 13.17 5.13 1.28
C LEU A 43 13.71 4.59 -0.04
N ARG A 44 15.03 4.41 -0.15
CA ARG A 44 15.68 3.84 -1.34
C ARG A 44 15.17 2.43 -1.67
N ARG A 45 14.79 1.64 -0.65
CA ARG A 45 14.19 0.31 -0.85
C ARG A 45 12.71 0.38 -1.24
N LEU A 46 11.99 1.38 -0.75
CA LEU A 46 10.54 1.53 -0.99
C LEU A 46 10.21 2.12 -2.36
N ILE A 47 10.97 3.11 -2.82
CA ILE A 47 10.65 3.90 -4.02
C ILE A 47 10.34 3.06 -5.27
N PRO A 48 11.06 1.96 -5.57
CA PRO A 48 10.70 1.11 -6.71
C PRO A 48 9.26 0.57 -6.66
N LEU A 49 8.73 0.29 -5.46
CA LEU A 49 7.36 -0.17 -5.23
C LEU A 49 6.31 0.95 -5.36
N LEU A 50 6.76 2.21 -5.36
CA LEU A 50 5.94 3.43 -5.43
C LEU A 50 6.06 4.16 -6.78
N ALA A 51 6.87 3.63 -7.71
CA ALA A 51 7.21 4.32 -8.95
C ALA A 51 6.09 4.28 -10.00
N ASN A 52 5.35 3.18 -10.09
CA ASN A 52 4.22 3.04 -11.02
C ASN A 52 2.95 3.69 -10.44
N GLN A 53 2.72 4.96 -10.75
CA GLN A 53 1.59 5.72 -10.21
C GLN A 53 0.47 5.89 -11.24
N SER A 54 -0.79 5.80 -10.79
CA SER A 54 -1.99 6.03 -11.61
C SER A 54 -3.16 6.49 -10.73
N GLU A 55 -4.13 7.25 -11.27
CA GLU A 55 -5.40 7.48 -10.58
C GLU A 55 -6.27 6.21 -10.49
N ASP A 56 -6.03 5.24 -11.39
CA ASP A 56 -6.56 3.87 -11.28
C ASP A 56 -5.70 3.03 -10.31
N CYS A 57 -5.72 3.42 -9.04
CA CYS A 57 -4.88 2.85 -7.99
C CYS A 57 -5.63 2.11 -6.88
N LEU A 58 -6.97 2.08 -6.93
CA LEU A 58 -7.82 1.51 -5.88
C LEU A 58 -7.83 -0.03 -5.93
N HIS A 59 -6.67 -0.58 -5.62
CA HIS A 59 -6.39 -2.01 -5.58
C HIS A 59 -6.03 -2.44 -4.15
N LEU A 60 -6.08 -3.75 -3.91
CA LEU A 60 -5.64 -4.38 -2.68
C LEU A 60 -4.83 -5.63 -3.01
N ASN A 61 -3.94 -6.02 -2.10
CA ASN A 61 -3.20 -7.28 -2.17
C ASN A 61 -3.76 -8.23 -1.10
N ILE A 62 -3.88 -9.52 -1.43
CA ILE A 62 -4.38 -10.56 -0.52
C ILE A 62 -3.29 -11.61 -0.33
N TYR A 63 -2.90 -11.84 0.91
CA TYR A 63 -1.95 -12.87 1.31
C TYR A 63 -2.72 -13.93 2.08
N VAL A 64 -2.84 -15.11 1.46
CA VAL A 64 -3.57 -16.24 2.03
C VAL A 64 -2.56 -17.20 2.66
N PRO A 65 -2.80 -17.70 3.88
CA PRO A 65 -2.00 -18.79 4.43
C PRO A 65 -2.12 -19.98 3.48
N GLY A 66 -1.00 -20.57 3.05
CA GLY A 66 -1.03 -21.74 2.16
C GLY A 66 -1.86 -22.89 2.75
N SER A 67 -2.04 -23.96 1.97
CA SER A 67 -2.76 -25.18 2.36
C SER A 67 -2.02 -26.00 3.45
N GLY A 68 -1.74 -25.38 4.59
CA GLY A 68 -1.24 -26.04 5.79
C GLY A 68 -2.34 -26.83 6.49
N ASN A 69 -2.08 -27.27 7.72
CA ASN A 69 -2.91 -28.22 8.48
C ASN A 69 -4.39 -27.83 8.66
N ARG A 70 -4.75 -26.55 8.50
CA ARG A 70 -6.14 -26.07 8.63
C ARG A 70 -6.95 -26.25 7.33
N GLY A 71 -6.31 -26.46 6.19
CA GLY A 71 -6.99 -26.54 4.89
C GLY A 71 -7.46 -25.18 4.36
N VAL A 72 -7.86 -25.14 3.09
CA VAL A 72 -8.29 -23.91 2.40
C VAL A 72 -9.66 -23.40 2.87
N ASP A 73 -10.51 -24.27 3.41
CA ASP A 73 -11.89 -23.94 3.83
C ASP A 73 -11.99 -23.53 5.30
N ALA A 74 -10.88 -23.43 6.03
CA ALA A 74 -10.91 -23.01 7.43
C ALA A 74 -11.34 -21.54 7.57
N PRO A 75 -12.06 -21.18 8.65
CA PRO A 75 -12.39 -19.80 8.94
C PRO A 75 -11.13 -19.07 9.45
N TYR A 76 -10.45 -18.38 8.54
CA TYR A 76 -9.30 -17.53 8.88
C TYR A 76 -9.76 -16.15 9.34
N ALA A 77 -9.12 -15.63 10.40
CA ALA A 77 -9.26 -14.21 10.73
C ALA A 77 -8.63 -13.36 9.61
N ILE A 78 -9.23 -12.20 9.34
CA ILE A 78 -8.76 -11.26 8.30
C ILE A 78 -8.16 -10.04 8.97
N LEU A 79 -6.89 -9.77 8.69
CA LEU A 79 -6.20 -8.54 9.05
C LEU A 79 -6.20 -7.60 7.85
N VAL A 80 -6.94 -6.50 7.92
CA VAL A 80 -6.90 -5.43 6.92
C VAL A 80 -5.93 -4.36 7.39
N PHE A 81 -4.85 -4.17 6.63
CA PHE A 81 -3.80 -3.21 6.91
C PHE A 81 -3.94 -1.98 6.01
N VAL A 82 -4.15 -0.83 6.65
CA VAL A 82 -4.19 0.48 6.01
C VAL A 82 -2.87 1.18 6.26
N HIS A 83 -2.13 1.52 5.19
CA HIS A 83 -0.82 2.13 5.33
C HIS A 83 -0.89 3.56 5.90
N GLY A 84 0.10 3.90 6.72
CA GLY A 84 0.27 5.23 7.31
C GLY A 84 1.15 6.17 6.47
N GLU A 85 1.84 7.07 7.18
CA GLU A 85 2.50 8.32 6.73
C GLU A 85 1.55 9.54 6.78
N SER A 86 1.90 10.63 6.09
CA SER A 86 1.22 11.93 6.15
C SER A 86 -0.08 12.01 5.34
N TYR A 87 -0.64 10.87 4.90
CA TYR A 87 -1.72 10.80 3.89
C TYR A 87 -1.33 11.35 2.50
N GLU A 88 -0.04 11.56 2.25
CA GLU A 88 0.47 12.15 0.99
C GLU A 88 1.25 11.14 0.12
N TRP A 89 1.74 10.06 0.71
CA TRP A 89 2.52 9.02 0.05
C TRP A 89 2.40 7.69 0.79
N ASN A 90 3.04 6.65 0.26
CA ASN A 90 2.98 5.22 0.64
C ASN A 90 1.89 4.43 -0.12
N SER A 91 1.86 3.10 0.07
CA SER A 91 0.96 2.17 -0.62
C SER A 91 0.89 0.84 0.12
N GLY A 92 -0.19 0.08 -0.08
CA GLY A 92 -0.28 -1.33 0.33
C GLY A 92 0.82 -2.23 -0.29
N ASN A 93 1.40 -1.84 -1.44
CA ASN A 93 2.47 -2.57 -2.12
C ASN A 93 3.77 -2.68 -1.31
N VAL A 94 4.00 -1.75 -0.38
CA VAL A 94 5.20 -1.73 0.47
C VAL A 94 5.18 -2.84 1.54
N TYR A 95 4.00 -3.39 1.81
CA TYR A 95 3.78 -4.30 2.93
C TYR A 95 3.57 -5.72 2.41
N ASP A 96 4.61 -6.56 2.48
CA ASP A 96 4.49 -7.98 2.20
C ASP A 96 3.88 -8.72 3.39
N GLY A 97 2.64 -9.21 3.22
CA GLY A 97 1.91 -9.95 4.24
C GLY A 97 2.24 -11.45 4.30
N SER A 98 3.11 -11.97 3.42
CA SER A 98 3.36 -13.42 3.26
C SER A 98 3.77 -14.13 4.55
N VAL A 99 4.76 -13.58 5.27
CA VAL A 99 5.27 -14.15 6.53
C VAL A 99 4.19 -14.16 7.60
N LEU A 100 3.48 -13.03 7.75
CA LEU A 100 2.43 -12.88 8.76
C LEU A 100 1.25 -13.81 8.47
N ALA A 101 0.83 -13.91 7.21
CA ALA A 101 -0.23 -14.81 6.80
C ALA A 101 0.15 -16.27 7.10
N SER A 102 1.36 -16.68 6.69
CA SER A 102 1.85 -18.05 6.86
C SER A 102 2.01 -18.46 8.33
N HIS A 103 2.64 -17.62 9.17
CA HIS A 103 2.93 -17.97 10.57
C HIS A 103 1.75 -17.70 11.50
N GLY A 104 1.01 -16.62 11.24
CA GLY A 104 -0.15 -16.23 12.04
C GLY A 104 -1.40 -17.04 11.74
N HIS A 105 -1.42 -17.79 10.64
CA HIS A 105 -2.64 -18.42 10.11
C HIS A 105 -3.80 -17.43 10.02
N VAL A 106 -3.55 -16.29 9.38
CA VAL A 106 -4.51 -15.22 9.12
C VAL A 106 -4.44 -14.81 7.65
N ILE A 107 -5.55 -14.32 7.10
CA ILE A 107 -5.52 -13.66 5.78
C ILE A 107 -5.09 -12.22 6.00
N VAL A 108 -4.05 -11.76 5.32
CA VAL A 108 -3.60 -10.37 5.37
C VAL A 108 -4.05 -9.66 4.09
N VAL A 109 -4.67 -8.50 4.25
CA VAL A 109 -5.08 -7.65 3.14
C VAL A 109 -4.40 -6.30 3.28
N THR A 110 -3.67 -5.85 2.26
CA THR A 110 -3.10 -4.50 2.22
C THR A 110 -3.83 -3.68 1.18
N VAL A 111 -4.21 -2.44 1.51
CA VAL A 111 -5.08 -1.62 0.65
C VAL A 111 -4.39 -0.36 0.18
N ASN A 112 -4.67 0.07 -1.05
CA ASN A 112 -4.40 1.43 -1.50
C ASN A 112 -5.62 2.32 -1.24
N TYR A 113 -5.36 3.57 -0.85
CA TYR A 113 -6.36 4.63 -0.81
C TYR A 113 -5.81 5.90 -1.47
N ARG A 114 -6.70 6.78 -1.93
CA ARG A 114 -6.29 8.04 -2.57
C ARG A 114 -5.56 8.94 -1.58
N LEU A 115 -4.53 9.63 -2.05
CA LEU A 115 -3.62 10.44 -1.24
C LEU A 115 -3.68 11.91 -1.64
N GLY A 116 -3.16 12.77 -0.75
CA GLY A 116 -3.00 14.21 -0.99
C GLY A 116 -4.29 14.87 -1.47
N LEU A 117 -4.16 15.70 -2.51
CA LEU A 117 -5.28 16.44 -3.10
C LEU A 117 -6.40 15.52 -3.60
N LEU A 118 -6.06 14.37 -4.18
CA LEU A 118 -7.01 13.45 -4.79
C LEU A 118 -7.84 12.66 -3.77
N GLY A 119 -7.36 12.56 -2.52
CA GLY A 119 -8.02 11.86 -1.42
C GLY A 119 -8.65 12.77 -0.37
N PHE A 120 -8.07 13.97 -0.15
CA PHE A 120 -8.34 14.75 1.06
C PHE A 120 -8.60 16.25 0.81
N LEU A 121 -8.83 16.68 -0.44
CA LEU A 121 -9.26 18.05 -0.72
C LEU A 121 -10.60 18.36 -0.04
N LYS A 122 -10.61 19.39 0.81
CA LYS A 122 -11.82 19.99 1.38
C LYS A 122 -12.00 21.39 0.81
N THR A 123 -13.15 21.66 0.19
CA THR A 123 -13.44 22.95 -0.47
C THR A 123 -14.30 23.89 0.38
N HIS A 124 -14.77 23.44 1.55
CA HIS A 124 -15.63 24.23 2.43
C HIS A 124 -14.89 24.62 3.71
N PRO A 125 -14.96 25.90 4.15
CA PRO A 125 -14.59 26.24 5.52
C PRO A 125 -15.60 25.58 6.45
N SER A 126 -15.12 24.74 7.36
CA SER A 126 -15.91 24.29 8.49
C SER A 126 -16.25 25.51 9.33
N THR A 127 -17.48 25.99 9.24
CA THR A 127 -18.06 26.81 10.30
C THR A 127 -18.00 25.97 11.57
N HIS A 128 -17.26 26.46 12.56
CA HIS A 128 -17.19 25.88 13.90
C HIS A 128 -18.59 25.45 14.39
N SER A 129 -18.70 24.21 14.85
CA SER A 129 -19.68 23.80 15.85
C SER A 129 -18.97 23.69 17.19
#